data_AF-A0A1E7IV89-F1
#
_entry.id   AF-A0A1E7IV89-F1
#
_cell.length_a   1.000
_cell.length_b   1.000
_cell.length_c   1.000
_cell.angle_alpha   90.00
_cell.angle_beta   90.00
_cell.angle_gamma   90.00
#
_symmetry.space_group_name_H-M   'P 1'
#
loop_
_entity.id
_entity.type
_entity.pdbx_description
1 polymer ?
#
loop_
_entity_poly.entity_id
_entity_poly.type
_entity_poly.pdbx_seq_one_letter_code
_entity_poly.pdbx_strand_id
1 'polypeptide(L)' 'MKRDDDIDIINAAKKTEKLSPSDIKMIAEEAMKLAIINSRNSLSMPDLTAAIDKFIKREKVKQNTLGDE' A
#
# COMPACT_ATOMS: atom_id res chain seq x y z
N MET A 1 -9.34 0.14 -14.36
CA MET A 1 -8.44 -0.90 -13.82
C MET A 1 -9.27 -1.90 -13.03
N LYS A 2 -9.06 -3.20 -13.25
CA LYS A 2 -9.70 -4.27 -12.46
C LYS A 2 -8.75 -4.74 -11.35
N ARG A 3 -9.22 -5.57 -10.42
CA ARG A 3 -8.38 -6.29 -9.46
C ARG A 3 -8.36 -7.76 -9.82
N ASP A 4 -7.26 -8.45 -9.55
CA ASP A 4 -7.18 -9.89 -9.71
C ASP A 4 -8.12 -10.58 -8.70
N ASP A 5 -8.66 -11.74 -9.07
CA ASP A 5 -9.63 -12.48 -8.24
C ASP A 5 -8.99 -13.08 -6.98
N ASP A 6 -7.68 -13.32 -7.03
CA ASP A 6 -6.86 -13.84 -5.94
C ASP A 6 -6.36 -12.74 -4.97
N ILE A 7 -6.82 -11.50 -5.12
CA ILE A 7 -6.52 -10.45 -4.15
C ILE A 7 -7.14 -10.78 -2.78
N ASP A 8 -6.25 -11.02 -1.81
CA ASP A 8 -6.58 -11.23 -0.40
C ASP A 8 -6.72 -9.90 0.34
N ILE A 9 -7.93 -9.33 0.23
CA ILE A 9 -8.33 -8.10 0.93
C ILE A 9 -8.27 -8.28 2.46
N ILE A 10 -8.53 -9.48 2.98
CA ILE A 10 -8.56 -9.72 4.42
C ILE A 10 -7.15 -9.59 5.00
N ASN A 11 -6.15 -10.14 4.33
CA ASN A 11 -4.75 -9.98 4.71
C ASN A 11 -4.29 -8.52 4.56
N ALA A 12 -4.69 -7.84 3.48
CA ALA A 12 -4.39 -6.41 3.32
C ALA A 12 -4.97 -5.57 4.47
N ALA A 13 -6.23 -5.81 4.85
CA ALA A 13 -6.89 -5.11 5.96
C ALA A 13 -6.17 -5.32 7.30
N LYS A 14 -5.71 -6.56 7.58
CA LYS A 14 -4.91 -6.86 8.78
C LYS A 14 -3.60 -6.08 8.80
N LYS A 15 -2.91 -5.99 7.65
CA LYS A 15 -1.65 -5.24 7.54
C LYS A 15 -1.83 -3.73 7.70
N THR A 16 -3.03 -3.20 7.45
CA THR A 16 -3.34 -1.77 7.52
C THR A 16 -4.23 -1.39 8.69
N GLU A 17 -4.42 -2.27 9.70
CA GLU A 17 -5.42 -2.08 10.76
C GLU A 17 -5.25 -0.78 11.58
N LYS A 18 -4.02 -0.26 11.67
CA LYS A 18 -3.68 0.95 12.44
C LYS A 18 -3.59 2.21 11.58
N LEU A 19 -3.92 2.10 10.30
CA LEU A 19 -3.79 3.20 9.35
C LEU A 19 -5.10 3.97 9.23
N SER A 20 -5.00 5.28 8.95
CA SER A 20 -6.18 6.09 8.72
C SER A 20 -6.82 5.75 7.36
N PRO A 21 -8.12 6.05 7.15
CA PRO A 21 -8.74 5.88 5.84
C PRO A 21 -8.00 6.62 4.71
N SER A 22 -7.40 7.77 5.01
CA SER A 22 -6.60 8.54 4.06
C SER A 22 -5.32 7.80 3.66
N ASP A 23 -4.66 7.15 4.61
CA ASP A 23 -3.46 6.34 4.35
C ASP A 23 -3.80 5.11 3.49
N ILE A 24 -4.90 4.43 3.81
CA ILE A 24 -5.40 3.29 3.03
C ILE A 24 -5.71 3.71 1.59
N LYS A 25 -6.35 4.88 1.40
CA LYS A 25 -6.60 5.44 0.07
C LYS A 25 -5.29 5.68 -0.68
N MET A 26 -4.31 6.30 -0.04
CA MET A 26 -3.01 6.59 -0.66
C MET A 26 -2.27 5.29 -1.05
N ILE A 27 -2.31 4.27 -0.20
CA ILE A 27 -1.75 2.94 -0.51
C ILE A 27 -2.41 2.34 -1.75
N ALA A 28 -3.74 2.41 -1.85
CA ALA A 28 -4.47 1.89 -2.99
C ALA A 28 -4.09 2.63 -4.30
N GLU A 29 -3.95 3.95 -4.24
CA GLU A 29 -3.49 4.77 -5.38
C GLU A 29 -2.07 4.41 -5.81
N GLU A 30 -1.15 4.20 -4.86
CA GLU A 30 0.23 3.79 -5.17
C GLU A 30 0.30 2.37 -5.75
N ALA A 31 -0.47 1.43 -5.22
CA ALA A 31 -0.53 0.07 -5.77
C ALA A 31 -1.05 0.10 -7.23
N MET A 32 -2.03 0.95 -7.51
CA MET A 32 -2.53 1.20 -8.87
C MET A 32 -1.46 1.80 -9.78
N LYS A 33 -0.65 2.76 -9.31
CA LYS A 33 0.48 3.29 -10.08
C LYS A 33 1.51 2.20 -10.40
N LEU A 34 1.80 1.30 -9.47
CA LEU A 34 2.72 0.17 -9.70
C LEU A 34 2.22 -0.77 -10.79
N ALA A 35 0.94 -1.10 -10.80
CA ALA A 35 0.35 -1.92 -11.85
C ALA A 35 0.50 -1.25 -13.24
N ILE A 36 0.22 0.05 -13.33
CA ILE A 36 0.35 0.85 -14.56
C ILE A 36 1.80 0.91 -15.05
N ILE A 37 2.76 1.19 -14.16
CA ILE A 37 4.20 1.25 -14.50
C ILE A 37 4.67 -0.09 -15.08
N ASN A 38 4.15 -1.20 -14.55
CA ASN A 38 4.45 -2.54 -15.04
C ASN A 38 3.62 -2.96 -16.27
N SER A 39 2.94 -2.01 -16.92
CA SER A 39 2.09 -2.25 -18.11
C SER A 39 1.00 -3.29 -17.88
N ARG A 40 0.48 -3.40 -16.65
CA ARG A 40 -0.62 -4.30 -16.29
C ARG A 40 -1.94 -3.53 -16.19
N ASN A 41 -3.02 -4.18 -16.62
CA ASN A 41 -4.38 -3.63 -16.58
C ASN A 41 -5.20 -4.07 -15.36
N SER A 42 -4.60 -4.90 -14.51
CA SER A 42 -5.18 -5.36 -13.26
C SER A 42 -4.22 -5.13 -12.09
N LEU A 43 -4.81 -4.81 -10.94
CA LEU A 43 -4.13 -4.73 -9.65
C LEU A 43 -3.95 -6.15 -9.10
N SER A 44 -2.72 -6.48 -8.70
CA SER A 44 -2.37 -7.78 -8.12
C SER A 44 -1.93 -7.67 -6.66
N MET A 45 -1.88 -8.79 -5.93
CA MET A 45 -1.39 -8.81 -4.54
C MET A 45 0.04 -8.28 -4.37
N PRO A 46 1.00 -8.57 -5.28
CA PRO A 46 2.33 -7.97 -5.22
C PRO A 46 2.33 -6.44 -5.24
N ASP A 47 1.47 -5.80 -6.04
CA ASP A 47 1.39 -4.33 -6.09
C ASP A 47 0.91 -3.76 -4.76
N LEU A 48 -0.15 -4.36 -4.22
CA LEU A 48 -0.75 -3.94 -2.96
C LEU A 48 0.23 -4.14 -1.80
N THR A 49 0.93 -5.27 -1.76
CA THR A 49 1.94 -5.58 -0.74
C THR A 49 3.10 -4.58 -0.80
N ALA A 50 3.64 -4.32 -2.00
CA ALA A 50 4.72 -3.37 -2.19
C ALA A 50 4.34 -1.94 -1.76
N ALA A 51 3.10 -1.51 -2.05
CA ALA A 51 2.60 -0.21 -1.63
C ALA A 51 2.46 -0.10 -0.10
N ILE A 52 1.92 -1.13 0.56
CA ILE A 52 1.82 -1.20 2.03
C ILE A 52 3.22 -1.13 2.66
N ASP A 53 4.16 -1.93 2.19
CA ASP A 53 5.51 -2.00 2.75
C ASP A 53 6.26 -0.67 2.59
N LYS A 54 6.12 -0.04 1.41
CA LYS A 54 6.68 1.29 1.13
C LYS A 54 6.08 2.35 2.06
N PHE A 55 4.77 2.29 2.31
CA PHE A 55 4.10 3.21 3.24
C PHE A 55 4.63 3.04 4.66
N ILE A 56 4.61 1.82 5.20
CA ILE A 56 5.08 1.53 6.56
C ILE A 56 6.54 1.94 6.73
N LYS A 57 7.39 1.68 5.74
CA LYS A 57 8.80 2.11 5.76
C LYS A 57 8.91 3.63 5.84
N ARG A 58 8.12 4.37 5.06
CA ARG A 58 8.11 5.84 5.09
C ARG A 58 7.67 6.38 6.45
N GLU A 59 6.61 5.82 7.03
CA GLU A 59 6.10 6.26 8.33
C GLU A 59 7.10 5.99 9.45
N LYS A 60 7.78 4.82 9.44
CA LYS A 60 8.86 4.53 10.39
C LYS A 60 10.00 5.55 10.32
N VAL A 61 10.42 5.94 9.11
CA VAL A 61 11.49 6.95 8.94
C VAL A 61 11.04 8.30 9.47
N LYS A 62 9.82 8.75 9.16
CA LYS A 62 9.28 10.02 9.68
C LYS A 62 9.23 10.04 11.21
N GLN A 63 8.74 8.95 11.82
CA GLN A 63 8.65 8.85 13.28
C GLN A 63 10.02 8.87 13.95
N ASN A 64 11.03 8.21 13.36
CA ASN A 64 12.39 8.27 13.87
C ASN A 64 13.01 9.68 13.75
N THR A 65 12.72 10.43 12.68
CA THR A 65 13.24 11.80 12.54
C THR A 65 12.55 12.83 13.43
N LEU A 66 11.36 12.54 13.96
CA LEU A 66 10.63 13.41 14.88
C LEU A 66 11.03 13.20 16.36
N GLY A 67 11.94 12.27 16.64
CA GLY A 67 12.44 11.98 18.00
C GLY A 67 13.72 12.72 18.39
N ASP A 68 14.28 13.54 17.50
CA ASP A 68 15.54 14.27 17.68
C ASP A 68 15.32 15.81 17.74
N GLU A 69 14.24 16.28 18.36
CA GLU A 69 14.01 17.70 18.67
C GLU A 69 13.79 17.94 20.17
#